data_AF-A0A4P9XDA2-F1
#
_entry.id   AF-A0A4P9XDA2-F1
#
_cell.length_a   1.000
_cell.length_b   1.000
_cell.length_c   1.000
_cell.angle_alpha   90.00
_cell.angle_beta   90.00
_cell.angle_gamma   90.00
#
_symmetry.space_group_name_H-M   'P 1'
#
loop_
_entity.id
_entity.type
_entity.pdbx_description
1 polymer ?
#
loop_
_entity_poly.entity_id
_entity_poly.type
_entity_poly.pdbx_seq_one_letter_code
_entity_poly.pdbx_strand_id
1 'polypeptide(L)'
;MAEVHVVGAICGAKGWPGSANLFCRFEIVAGDHWKLIEGAASGQTQTDDPADGEHCVYHVDRTTGKHELDGYGFVFMPTAPGTYTLDCVTWALQTPSMMDRLWTWLSGLQPQLRTLDTVSSPNDRYCLNTTSRGHVILEVTVVLRHFERYA
;
A
#
# COMPACT_ATOMS: atom_id res chain seq x y z
N MET A 1 -2.68 18.21 24.82
CA MET A 1 -3.08 17.07 23.99
C MET A 1 -1.83 16.61 23.27
N ALA A 2 -1.48 15.32 23.35
CA ALA A 2 -0.35 14.77 22.62
C ALA A 2 -0.75 14.63 21.14
N GLU A 3 0.13 15.04 20.23
CA GLU A 3 -0.14 15.06 18.79
C GLU A 3 0.99 14.35 18.05
N VAL A 4 0.62 13.50 17.08
CA VAL A 4 1.55 12.85 16.16
C VAL A 4 1.32 13.44 14.78
N HIS A 5 2.39 13.97 14.18
CA HIS A 5 2.40 14.51 12.84
C HIS A 5 3.23 13.59 11.96
N VAL A 6 2.63 13.12 10.86
CA VAL A 6 3.27 12.20 9.91
C VAL A 6 3.32 12.91 8.56
N VAL A 7 4.53 13.13 8.05
CA VAL A 7 4.77 13.80 6.77
C VAL A 7 5.74 12.96 5.96
N GLY A 8 5.41 12.70 4.69
CA GLY A 8 6.25 11.83 3.88
C GLY A 8 5.81 11.74 2.44
N ALA A 9 6.51 10.91 1.68
CA ALA A 9 6.24 10.66 0.27
C ALA A 9 6.38 9.16 -0.04
N ILE A 10 5.62 8.71 -1.03
CA ILE A 10 5.82 7.40 -1.65
C ILE A 10 6.91 7.58 -2.71
N CYS A 11 8.09 7.03 -2.44
CA CYS A 11 9.28 7.27 -3.27
C CYS A 11 9.30 6.42 -4.54
N GLY A 12 8.76 5.20 -4.47
CA GLY A 12 9.05 4.20 -5.49
C GLY A 12 8.47 2.84 -5.17
N ALA A 13 8.41 1.96 -6.16
CA ALA A 13 8.33 0.53 -5.95
C ALA A 13 9.51 -0.16 -6.64
N LYS A 14 9.88 -1.35 -6.15
CA LYS A 14 10.94 -2.20 -6.71
C LYS A 14 10.51 -3.66 -6.69
N GLY A 15 11.12 -4.46 -7.56
CA GLY A 15 10.99 -5.91 -7.56
C GLY A 15 9.64 -6.43 -8.06
N TRP A 16 8.92 -5.64 -8.87
CA TRP A 16 7.61 -6.02 -9.38
C TRP A 16 7.73 -6.79 -10.70
N PRO A 17 7.22 -8.04 -10.79
CA PRO A 17 7.40 -8.86 -11.98
C PRO A 17 6.39 -8.50 -13.07
N GLY A 18 6.86 -7.97 -14.20
CA GLY A 18 6.10 -7.89 -15.46
C GLY A 18 5.03 -6.80 -15.54
N SER A 19 4.76 -6.06 -14.47
CA SER A 19 3.85 -4.91 -14.48
C SER A 19 4.63 -3.63 -14.80
N ALA A 20 4.62 -3.22 -16.07
CA ALA A 20 4.93 -1.83 -16.42
C ALA A 20 3.69 -1.00 -16.15
N ASN A 21 3.86 0.10 -15.42
CA ASN A 21 2.85 0.90 -14.74
C ASN A 21 2.43 0.23 -13.36
N LEU A 22 2.57 0.83 -12.14
CA LEU A 22 2.01 0.45 -10.75
C LEU A 22 1.38 1.49 -9.74
N PHE A 23 0.10 1.90 -9.70
CA PHE A 23 -0.30 3.08 -8.88
C PHE A 23 -0.51 2.70 -7.42
N CYS A 24 -0.22 3.61 -6.49
CA CYS A 24 -0.37 3.36 -5.06
C CYS A 24 -1.57 4.11 -4.50
N ARG A 25 -2.46 3.36 -3.85
CA ARG A 25 -3.47 3.91 -2.95
C ARG A 25 -3.03 3.63 -1.53
N PHE A 26 -3.09 4.65 -0.68
CA PHE A 26 -2.70 4.53 0.72
C PHE A 26 -3.84 4.92 1.65
N GLU A 27 -3.77 4.36 2.85
CA GLU A 27 -4.65 4.68 3.97
C GLU A 27 -3.84 4.58 5.27
N ILE A 28 -4.03 5.57 6.15
CA ILE A 28 -3.43 5.64 7.47
C ILE A 28 -4.49 5.19 8.46
N VAL A 29 -4.26 4.03 9.08
CA VAL A 29 -5.16 3.47 10.07
C VAL A 29 -4.63 3.83 11.46
N ALA A 30 -5.47 4.46 12.28
CA ALA A 30 -5.20 4.78 13.67
C ALA A 30 -6.29 4.19 14.57
N GLY A 31 -5.96 3.82 15.80
CA GLY A 31 -6.92 3.27 16.76
C GLY A 31 -7.86 4.31 17.37
N ASP A 32 -8.85 3.85 18.15
CA ASP A 32 -9.97 4.66 18.67
C ASP A 32 -9.57 5.85 19.57
N HIS A 33 -8.34 5.85 20.08
CA HIS A 33 -7.80 6.93 20.91
C HIS A 33 -7.15 8.07 20.10
N TRP A 34 -7.14 7.95 18.77
CA TRP A 34 -6.59 8.93 17.87
C TRP A 34 -7.69 9.60 17.06
N LYS A 35 -7.57 10.91 16.88
CA LYS A 35 -8.46 11.70 16.02
C LYS A 35 -7.62 12.43 15.00
N LEU A 36 -7.98 12.30 13.72
CA LEU A 36 -7.38 13.12 12.66
C LEU A 36 -7.72 14.59 12.91
N ILE A 37 -6.69 15.41 13.11
CA ILE A 37 -6.83 16.86 13.30
C ILE A 37 -6.76 17.57 11.95
N GLU A 38 -5.78 17.21 11.11
CA GLU A 38 -5.52 17.84 9.82
C GLU A 38 -4.83 16.86 8.86
N GLY A 39 -4.97 17.11 7.56
CA GLY A 39 -4.35 16.32 6.49
C GLY A 39 -5.27 15.24 5.90
N ALA A 40 -4.68 14.36 5.09
CA ALA A 40 -5.39 13.29 4.42
C ALA A 40 -5.00 11.94 5.03
N ALA A 41 -5.97 11.22 5.60
CA ALA A 41 -5.78 9.86 6.08
C ALA A 41 -5.83 8.81 4.96
N SER A 42 -6.24 9.17 3.74
CA SER A 42 -6.18 8.29 2.58
C SER A 42 -5.97 9.11 1.31
N GLY A 43 -5.43 8.46 0.28
CA GLY A 43 -5.13 9.10 -0.99
C GLY A 43 -4.67 8.12 -2.06
N GLN A 44 -4.44 8.64 -3.25
CA GLN A 44 -4.00 7.87 -4.41
C GLN A 44 -2.95 8.67 -5.21
N THR A 45 -1.93 7.99 -5.71
CA THR A 45 -0.90 8.58 -6.59
C THR A 45 -1.35 8.66 -8.05
N GLN A 46 -0.77 9.58 -8.84
CA GLN A 46 -1.05 9.79 -10.27
C GLN A 46 -0.25 8.83 -11.16
N THR A 47 -0.79 8.24 -12.22
CA THR A 47 -0.06 7.33 -13.13
C THR A 47 1.10 7.96 -13.96
N ASP A 48 2.16 7.20 -14.24
CA ASP A 48 3.44 7.53 -14.90
C ASP A 48 4.05 6.25 -15.55
N ASP A 49 4.90 6.40 -16.57
CA ASP A 49 5.53 5.31 -17.35
C ASP A 49 7.06 5.50 -17.38
N PRO A 50 7.82 4.84 -16.49
CA PRO A 50 9.27 5.04 -16.36
C PRO A 50 10.05 4.37 -17.50
N ALA A 51 11.21 4.94 -17.86
CA ALA A 51 12.20 4.24 -18.68
C ALA A 51 12.87 3.10 -17.88
N ASP A 52 13.34 2.07 -18.59
CA ASP A 52 13.93 0.85 -17.98
C ASP A 52 14.96 1.18 -16.87
N GLY A 53 14.71 0.67 -15.65
CA GLY A 53 15.68 0.66 -14.54
C GLY A 53 15.41 1.61 -13.37
N GLU A 54 14.37 2.45 -13.44
CA GLU A 54 14.04 3.41 -12.36
C GLU A 54 12.96 2.89 -11.38
N HIS A 55 12.98 3.40 -10.14
CA HIS A 55 11.94 3.13 -9.14
C HIS A 55 10.61 3.76 -9.59
N CYS A 56 9.54 2.98 -9.69
CA CYS A 56 8.27 3.48 -10.21
C CYS A 56 7.07 3.09 -9.34
N VAL A 57 6.05 3.95 -9.31
CA VAL A 57 4.84 3.76 -8.49
C VAL A 57 3.58 3.96 -9.33
N TYR A 58 3.43 3.47 -10.59
CA TYR A 58 2.28 4.00 -11.39
C TYR A 58 1.54 3.21 -12.52
N HIS A 59 0.39 2.50 -12.30
CA HIS A 59 -0.51 1.50 -13.01
C HIS A 59 -1.62 2.00 -13.88
N VAL A 60 -1.54 1.86 -15.20
CA VAL A 60 -2.74 1.83 -16.04
C VAL A 60 -2.55 0.75 -17.11
N ASP A 61 -3.52 -0.15 -17.22
CA ASP A 61 -3.57 -1.09 -18.33
C ASP A 61 -3.77 -0.32 -19.64
N ARG A 62 -2.78 -0.41 -20.53
CA ARG A 62 -2.72 0.28 -21.83
C ARG A 62 -3.81 -0.18 -22.81
N THR A 63 -4.45 -1.33 -22.55
CA THR A 63 -5.46 -1.91 -23.45
C THR A 63 -6.89 -1.58 -23.07
N THR A 64 -7.19 -1.40 -21.78
CA THR A 64 -8.56 -1.13 -21.31
C THR A 64 -8.74 0.14 -20.47
N GLY A 65 -7.65 0.80 -20.06
CA GLY A 65 -7.70 1.97 -19.16
C GLY A 65 -8.21 1.64 -17.76
N LYS A 66 -8.36 0.35 -17.42
CA LYS A 66 -8.89 -0.09 -16.12
C LYS A 66 -7.79 -0.07 -15.06
N HIS A 67 -8.16 0.43 -13.88
CA HIS A 67 -7.35 0.33 -12.68
C HIS A 67 -7.52 -1.06 -12.07
N GLU A 68 -6.52 -1.93 -12.27
CA GLU A 68 -6.45 -3.22 -11.60
C GLU A 68 -5.57 -3.14 -10.36
N LEU A 69 -6.01 -3.78 -9.28
CA LEU A 69 -5.26 -3.80 -8.03
C LEU A 69 -4.23 -4.93 -8.08
N ASP A 70 -2.95 -4.55 -8.01
CA ASP A 70 -1.82 -5.47 -8.19
C ASP A 70 -1.19 -5.95 -6.87
N GLY A 71 -1.78 -5.62 -5.72
CA GLY A 71 -1.32 -6.13 -4.44
C GLY A 71 -1.75 -5.26 -3.26
N TYR A 72 -1.65 -5.84 -2.07
CA TYR A 72 -1.88 -5.21 -0.79
C TYR A 72 -0.58 -5.24 0.02
N GLY A 73 -0.38 -4.23 0.84
CA GLY A 73 0.75 -4.16 1.76
C GLY A 73 0.38 -3.27 2.93
N PHE A 74 1.08 -3.47 4.04
CA PHE A 74 1.01 -2.55 5.17
C PHE A 74 2.37 -2.47 5.85
N VAL A 75 2.62 -1.35 6.50
CA VAL A 75 3.80 -1.13 7.33
C VAL A 75 3.39 -0.37 8.59
N PHE A 76 4.05 -0.66 9.70
CA PHE A 76 3.82 0.08 10.94
C PHE A 76 4.55 1.41 10.91
N MET A 77 3.89 2.46 11.39
CA MET A 77 4.51 3.77 11.55
C MET A 77 5.51 3.76 12.71
N PRO A 78 6.69 4.37 12.55
CA PRO A 78 7.63 4.58 13.64
C PRO A 78 6.98 5.38 14.77
N THR A 79 7.23 4.97 16.02
CA THR A 79 6.70 5.63 17.22
C THR A 79 7.65 6.69 17.78
N ALA A 80 8.92 6.67 17.36
CA ALA A 80 9.91 7.65 17.72
C ALA A 80 9.95 8.80 16.70
N PRO A 81 10.25 10.04 17.14
CA PRO A 81 10.41 11.16 16.23
C PRO A 81 11.68 10.97 15.39
N GLY A 82 11.58 11.24 14.09
CA GLY A 82 12.69 11.07 13.14
C GLY A 82 12.22 10.87 11.70
N THR A 83 13.18 10.82 10.78
CA THR A 83 12.95 10.51 9.37
C THR A 83 13.37 9.07 9.09
N TYR A 84 12.50 8.32 8.44
CA TYR A 84 12.62 6.89 8.21
C TYR A 84 12.33 6.56 6.75
N THR A 85 13.13 5.67 6.18
CA THR A 85 12.81 5.00 4.91
C THR A 85 12.20 3.65 5.23
N LEU A 86 10.92 3.48 4.92
CA LEU A 86 10.17 2.26 5.15
C LEU A 86 10.05 1.45 3.86
N ASP A 87 10.31 0.15 3.96
CA ASP A 87 10.13 -0.80 2.86
C ASP A 87 8.85 -1.62 3.14
N CYS A 88 7.77 -1.29 2.42
CA CYS A 88 6.47 -1.93 2.55
C CYS A 88 6.37 -3.11 1.58
N VAL A 89 6.40 -4.32 2.13
CA VAL A 89 6.28 -5.55 1.35
C VAL A 89 4.84 -5.75 0.91
N THR A 90 4.64 -5.96 -0.39
CA THR A 90 3.33 -6.18 -1.00
C THR A 90 3.12 -7.63 -1.41
N TRP A 91 1.86 -8.04 -1.35
CA TRP A 91 1.41 -9.38 -1.64
C TRP A 91 0.06 -9.33 -2.36
N ALA A 92 -0.16 -10.25 -3.29
CA ALA A 92 -1.43 -10.42 -3.97
C ALA A 92 -2.05 -11.77 -3.61
N LEU A 93 -3.37 -11.88 -3.76
CA LEU A 93 -4.06 -13.15 -3.61
C LEU A 93 -3.68 -14.08 -4.76
N GLN A 94 -3.28 -15.30 -4.42
CA GLN A 94 -3.03 -16.34 -5.41
C GLN A 94 -4.36 -16.99 -5.79
N THR A 95 -4.79 -16.83 -7.04
CA THR A 95 -5.91 -17.59 -7.60
C THR A 95 -5.52 -19.08 -7.68
N PRO A 96 -6.23 -19.98 -6.99
CA PRO A 96 -5.81 -21.37 -6.81
C PRO A 96 -6.12 -22.28 -8.01
N SER A 97 -7.06 -21.93 -8.89
CA SER A 97 -7.48 -22.82 -9.99
C SER A 97 -7.10 -22.30 -11.39
N MET A 98 -6.79 -23.22 -12.32
CA MET A 98 -6.52 -22.86 -13.72
C MET A 98 -7.74 -22.27 -14.42
N MET A 99 -8.96 -22.72 -14.06
CA MET A 99 -10.20 -22.14 -14.58
C MET A 99 -10.40 -20.72 -14.06
N ASP A 100 -10.10 -20.42 -12.79
CA ASP A 100 -10.18 -19.05 -12.28
C ASP A 100 -9.17 -18.13 -12.97
N ARG A 101 -7.96 -18.62 -13.28
CA ARG A 101 -7.00 -17.86 -14.10
C ARG A 101 -7.54 -17.56 -15.50
N LEU A 102 -8.19 -18.55 -16.13
CA LEU A 102 -8.83 -18.39 -17.44
C LEU A 102 -10.04 -17.45 -17.36
N TRP A 103 -10.83 -17.52 -16.29
CA TRP A 103 -11.96 -16.62 -16.05
C TRP A 103 -11.50 -15.19 -15.74
N THR A 104 -10.46 -14.99 -14.93
CA THR A 104 -9.84 -13.68 -14.71
C THR A 104 -9.29 -13.11 -16.00
N TRP A 105 -8.64 -13.94 -16.83
CA TRP A 105 -8.17 -13.52 -18.16
C TRP A 105 -9.33 -13.16 -19.11
N LEU A 106 -10.39 -13.97 -19.14
CA LEU A 106 -11.58 -13.71 -19.98
C LEU A 106 -12.39 -12.48 -19.52
N SER A 107 -12.46 -12.23 -18.22
CA SER A 107 -13.32 -11.19 -17.62
C SER A 107 -12.57 -9.90 -17.29
N GLY A 108 -11.24 -9.93 -17.19
CA GLY A 108 -10.42 -8.80 -16.71
C GLY A 108 -10.74 -8.39 -15.27
N LEU A 109 -11.23 -9.32 -14.44
CA LEU A 109 -11.56 -9.07 -13.03
C LEU A 109 -10.63 -9.87 -12.11
N GLN A 110 -9.66 -9.17 -11.51
CA GLN A 110 -8.87 -9.72 -10.41
C GLN A 110 -9.74 -9.85 -9.15
N PRO A 111 -9.63 -10.95 -8.38
CA PRO A 111 -10.30 -11.07 -7.09
C PRO A 111 -9.75 -10.03 -6.10
N GLN A 112 -10.63 -9.15 -5.63
CA GLN A 112 -10.30 -8.12 -4.64
C GLN A 112 -10.74 -8.57 -3.24
N LEU A 113 -10.01 -8.13 -2.21
CA LEU A 113 -10.45 -8.27 -0.84
C LEU A 113 -11.72 -7.44 -0.67
N ARG A 114 -12.73 -8.02 -0.02
CA ARG A 114 -14.00 -7.34 0.25
C ARG A 114 -13.83 -6.17 1.23
N THR A 115 -12.83 -6.25 2.10
CA THR A 115 -12.56 -5.29 3.18
C THR A 115 -11.06 -5.08 3.32
N LEU A 116 -10.63 -3.82 3.38
CA LEU A 116 -9.21 -3.46 3.56
C LEU A 116 -8.69 -3.78 4.98
N ASP A 117 -9.60 -3.85 5.97
CA ASP A 117 -9.27 -4.19 7.37
C ASP A 117 -8.64 -5.57 7.52
N THR A 118 -8.92 -6.48 6.59
CA THR A 118 -8.33 -7.82 6.52
C THR A 118 -6.82 -7.77 6.22
N VAL A 119 -6.33 -6.68 5.61
CA VAL A 119 -4.90 -6.50 5.31
C VAL A 119 -4.11 -6.18 6.58
N SER A 120 -4.69 -5.36 7.46
CA SER A 120 -4.04 -4.91 8.71
C SER A 120 -4.24 -5.89 9.87
N SER A 121 -5.33 -6.66 9.88
CA SER A 121 -5.61 -7.68 10.89
C SER A 121 -4.80 -8.97 10.64
N PRO A 122 -3.88 -9.37 11.54
CA PRO A 122 -3.13 -10.62 11.38
C PRO A 122 -4.00 -11.87 11.53
N ASN A 123 -5.17 -11.74 12.18
CA ASN A 123 -6.06 -12.87 12.47
C ASN A 123 -6.79 -13.39 11.23
N ASP A 124 -7.04 -12.57 10.22
CA ASP A 124 -7.76 -13.02 9.02
C ASP A 124 -6.80 -13.40 7.88
N ARG A 125 -5.54 -12.95 7.96
CA ARG A 125 -4.53 -13.15 6.93
C ARG A 125 -4.14 -14.62 6.72
N TYR A 126 -4.17 -15.46 7.76
CA TYR A 126 -3.73 -16.86 7.64
C TYR A 126 -4.64 -17.69 6.72
N CYS A 127 -5.89 -17.25 6.50
CA CYS A 127 -6.86 -17.89 5.62
C CYS A 127 -6.61 -17.58 4.13
N LEU A 128 -5.72 -16.64 3.81
CA LEU A 128 -5.49 -16.17 2.46
C LEU A 128 -4.27 -16.86 1.84
N ASN A 129 -4.44 -17.44 0.66
CA ASN A 129 -3.31 -17.87 -0.15
C ASN A 129 -2.71 -16.64 -0.85
N THR A 130 -1.46 -16.30 -0.53
CA THR A 130 -0.82 -15.06 -0.98
C THR A 130 0.50 -15.32 -1.66
N THR A 131 0.84 -14.48 -2.65
CA THR A 131 2.14 -14.48 -3.31
C THR A 131 2.78 -13.11 -3.19
N SER A 132 4.10 -13.05 -2.98
CA SER A 132 4.83 -11.77 -2.91
C SER A 132 4.86 -11.13 -4.29
N ARG A 133 4.62 -9.82 -4.35
CA ARG A 133 4.59 -9.04 -5.60
C ARG A 133 5.77 -8.09 -5.71
N GLY A 134 6.05 -7.32 -4.67
CA GLY A 134 7.19 -6.42 -4.66
C GLY A 134 7.23 -5.58 -3.39
N HIS A 135 7.91 -4.43 -3.50
CA HIS A 135 8.25 -3.58 -2.37
C HIS A 135 7.94 -2.13 -2.71
N VAL A 136 7.14 -1.46 -1.88
CA VAL A 136 6.88 -0.01 -1.99
C VAL A 136 7.75 0.71 -0.97
N ILE A 137 8.54 1.65 -1.45
CA ILE A 137 9.47 2.45 -0.64
C ILE A 137 8.77 3.75 -0.25
N LEU A 138 8.75 4.04 1.04
CA LEU A 138 8.14 5.22 1.63
C LEU A 138 9.22 5.99 2.39
N GLU A 139 9.25 7.30 2.26
CA GLU A 139 10.00 8.17 3.15
C GLU A 139 9.00 8.87 4.07
N VAL A 140 9.16 8.68 5.38
CA VAL A 140 8.23 9.20 6.38
C VAL A 140 9.00 9.89 7.49
N THR A 141 8.59 11.10 7.83
CA THR A 141 9.05 11.86 8.98
C THR A 141 7.94 11.91 10.02
N VAL A 142 8.27 11.45 11.22
CA VAL A 142 7.37 11.47 12.38
C VAL A 142 7.81 12.60 13.30
N VAL A 143 6.88 13.48 13.64
CA VAL A 143 7.08 14.57 14.58
C VAL A 143 6.10 14.39 15.74
N LEU A 144 6.63 14.29 16.95
CA LEU A 144 5.84 14.22 18.17
C LEU A 144 5.75 15.61 18.78
N ARG A 145 4.54 16.01 19.17
CA ARG A 145 4.30 17.29 19.82
C ARG A 145 3.55 17.08 21.13
N HIS A 146 4.01 17.76 22.19
CA HIS A 146 3.39 17.77 23.51
C HIS A 146 3.35 16.42 24.24
N PHE A 147 4.15 15.44 23.79
CA PHE A 147 4.32 14.17 24.48
C PHE A 147 5.11 14.31 25.78
N GLU A 148 5.95 15.34 25.91
CA GLU A 148 6.69 15.62 27.15
C GLU A 148 5.79 15.89 28.37
N ARG A 149 4.51 16.21 28.14
CA ARG A 149 3.53 16.50 29.21
C ARG A 149 2.88 15.25 29.80
N TYR A 150 3.15 14.08 29.22
CA TYR A 150 2.53 12.80 29.56
C TYR A 150 3.56 11.71 29.87
N ALA A 151 4.84 12.10 30.04
CA ALA A 151 5.96 11.22 30.41
C ALA A 151 6.12 11.09 31.93
#